data_AF-A0A969X6K1-F1
#
_entry.id   AF-A0A969X6K1-F1
#
_cell.length_a   1.000
_cell.length_b   1.000
_cell.length_c   1.000
_cell.angle_alpha   90.00
_cell.angle_beta   90.00
_cell.angle_gamma   90.00
#
_symmetry.space_group_name_H-M   'P 1'
#
loop_
_entity.id
_entity.type
_entity.pdbx_description
1 polymer ?
#
loop_
_entity_poly.entity_id
_entity_poly.type
_entity_poly.pdbx_seq_one_letter_code
_entity_poly.pdbx_strand_id
1 'polypeptide(L)'
;MKKLHRTSFLVIVTLLLITTGCSMKTLPTAEVNYLSGKEGTITMRAIGIGSNQEDAIVDAEKNAFNVIFFRGLPESEQKIALIGTNETAEKEKNKNYFNKFYKDKRYKTFVMSSIPTSDLTKHKGGKKSIAIDVKINLVALRKDLEQNNIIRKFGF
;
A
#
# COMPACT_ATOMS: atom_id res chain seq x y z
N MET A 1 19.06 3.70 59.38
CA MET A 1 18.88 4.51 58.14
C MET A 1 19.46 3.84 56.87
N LYS A 2 19.13 2.59 56.51
CA LYS A 2 19.61 2.01 55.22
C LYS A 2 18.63 1.11 54.45
N LYS A 3 17.51 0.67 55.04
CA LYS A 3 16.55 -0.22 54.35
C LYS A 3 15.52 0.53 53.48
N LEU A 4 15.11 1.74 53.86
CA LEU A 4 14.05 2.49 53.18
C LEU A 4 14.48 3.04 51.80
N HIS A 5 15.78 3.29 51.60
CA HIS A 5 16.29 3.84 50.33
C HIS A 5 16.50 2.75 49.25
N ARG A 6 16.82 1.51 49.65
CA ARG A 6 17.00 0.38 48.72
C ARG A 6 15.68 -0.09 48.10
N THR A 7 14.59 -0.07 48.88
CA THR A 7 13.25 -0.45 48.38
C THR A 7 12.67 0.62 47.47
N SER A 8 12.87 1.91 47.79
CA SER A 8 12.42 3.02 46.94
C SER A 8 13.13 3.05 45.58
N PHE A 9 14.44 2.75 45.54
CA PHE A 9 15.21 2.66 44.30
C PHE A 9 14.78 1.47 43.42
N LEU A 10 14.46 0.32 44.02
CA LEU A 10 13.95 -0.86 43.30
C LEU A 10 12.55 -0.62 42.70
N VAL A 11 11.68 0.14 43.36
CA VAL A 11 10.34 0.47 42.85
C VAL A 11 10.41 1.44 41.66
N ILE A 12 11.37 2.37 41.64
CA ILE A 12 11.53 3.35 40.55
C ILE A 12 12.10 2.71 39.27
N VAL A 13 13.01 1.73 39.40
CA VAL A 13 13.60 1.04 38.22
C VAL A 13 12.60 0.07 37.57
N THR A 14 11.64 -0.46 38.32
CA THR A 14 10.63 -1.39 37.79
C THR A 14 9.51 -0.67 37.02
N LEU A 15 9.31 0.63 37.29
CA LEU A 15 8.25 1.43 36.65
C LEU A 15 8.64 1.98 35.26
N LEU A 16 9.93 1.95 34.89
CA LEU A 16 10.40 2.52 33.62
C LEU A 16 10.39 1.56 32.41
N LEU A 17 10.01 0.30 32.59
CA LEU A 17 10.18 -0.76 31.57
C LEU A 17 8.95 -1.07 30.72
N ILE A 18 7.81 -0.38 30.88
CA ILE A 18 6.51 -0.85 30.33
C ILE A 18 5.99 -0.06 29.12
N THR A 19 6.67 0.98 28.61
CA THR A 19 6.09 1.80 27.52
C THR A 19 6.93 1.85 26.25
N THR A 20 7.17 0.69 25.65
CA THR A 20 7.44 0.59 24.20
C THR A 20 6.47 -0.41 23.58
N GLY A 21 5.17 -0.13 23.71
CA GLY A 21 4.15 -0.76 22.90
C GLY A 21 4.28 -0.28 21.45
N CYS A 22 5.03 -1.00 20.61
CA CYS A 22 4.91 -0.88 19.17
C CYS A 22 3.50 -1.30 18.77
N SER A 23 2.61 -0.32 18.54
CA SER A 23 1.36 -0.56 17.84
C SER A 23 1.73 -1.01 16.42
N MET A 24 1.70 -2.32 16.17
CA MET A 24 1.75 -2.84 14.81
C MET A 24 0.48 -2.36 14.12
N LYS A 25 0.61 -1.34 13.26
CA LYS A 25 -0.47 -0.93 12.36
C LYS A 25 -0.69 -2.11 11.42
N THR A 26 -1.75 -2.88 11.64
CA THR A 26 -2.19 -3.90 10.70
C THR A 26 -2.50 -3.19 9.38
N LEU A 27 -1.70 -3.44 8.34
CA LEU A 27 -1.99 -2.92 7.03
C LEU A 27 -3.28 -3.59 6.56
N PRO A 28 -4.33 -2.83 6.18
CA PRO A 28 -5.52 -3.42 5.60
C PRO A 28 -5.09 -4.23 4.38
N THR A 29 -5.50 -5.51 4.34
CA THR A 29 -5.25 -6.34 3.17
C THR A 29 -6.19 -5.85 2.08
N ALA A 30 -5.64 -5.13 1.12
CA ALA A 30 -6.39 -4.66 -0.04
C ALA A 30 -6.91 -5.88 -0.83
N GLU A 31 -8.22 -5.93 -1.03
CA GLU A 31 -8.84 -6.94 -1.88
C GLU A 31 -8.73 -6.49 -3.34
N VAL A 32 -7.86 -7.17 -4.10
CA VAL A 32 -7.58 -6.87 -5.50
C VAL A 32 -7.51 -8.17 -6.29
N ASN A 33 -8.34 -8.29 -7.32
CA ASN A 33 -8.46 -9.47 -8.16
C ASN A 33 -8.05 -9.15 -9.60
N TYR A 34 -7.36 -10.08 -10.26
CA TYR A 34 -7.03 -9.96 -11.67
C TYR A 34 -8.29 -10.08 -12.54
N LEU A 35 -8.37 -9.28 -13.60
CA LEU A 35 -9.44 -9.39 -14.60
C LEU A 35 -8.88 -9.73 -15.98
N SER A 36 -7.87 -8.98 -16.43
CA SER A 36 -7.27 -9.19 -17.75
C SER A 36 -5.93 -8.46 -17.88
N GLY A 37 -5.15 -8.82 -18.87
CA GLY A 37 -3.90 -8.16 -19.23
C GLY A 37 -3.62 -8.37 -20.70
N LYS A 38 -3.25 -7.30 -21.40
CA LYS A 38 -2.89 -7.34 -22.83
C LYS A 38 -1.93 -6.20 -23.12
N GLU A 39 -0.95 -6.43 -24.00
CA GLU A 39 -0.06 -5.39 -24.54
C GLU A 39 0.63 -4.55 -23.44
N GLY A 40 1.11 -5.21 -22.38
CA GLY A 40 1.82 -4.51 -21.30
C GLY A 40 0.91 -3.67 -20.39
N THR A 41 -0.40 -3.94 -20.42
CA THR A 41 -1.38 -3.38 -19.48
C THR A 41 -1.92 -4.46 -18.57
N ILE A 42 -2.38 -4.06 -17.39
CA ILE A 42 -3.01 -4.94 -16.41
C ILE A 42 -4.30 -4.30 -15.92
N THR A 43 -5.39 -5.05 -15.94
CA THR A 43 -6.71 -4.65 -15.44
C THR A 43 -7.05 -5.50 -14.23
N MET A 44 -7.42 -4.84 -13.14
CA MET A 44 -7.74 -5.49 -11.87
C MET A 44 -8.95 -4.85 -11.22
N ARG A 45 -9.73 -5.66 -10.52
CA ARG A 45 -10.82 -5.20 -9.67
C ARG A 45 -10.27 -4.95 -8.28
N ALA A 46 -10.32 -3.71 -7.82
CA ALA A 46 -9.88 -3.32 -6.48
C ALA A 46 -11.07 -2.80 -5.68
N ILE A 47 -11.14 -3.19 -4.41
CA ILE A 47 -12.06 -2.58 -3.45
C ILE A 47 -11.41 -1.32 -2.89
N GLY A 48 -12.10 -0.19 -3.04
CA GLY A 48 -11.71 1.08 -2.45
C GLY A 48 -12.68 1.54 -1.39
N ILE A 49 -12.18 2.20 -0.35
CA ILE A 49 -12.97 2.70 0.77
C ILE A 49 -12.79 4.21 0.92
N GLY A 50 -13.90 4.95 0.98
CA GLY A 50 -13.89 6.41 1.07
C GLY A 50 -15.14 7.02 1.71
N SER A 51 -15.11 8.33 1.95
CA SER A 51 -16.27 9.09 2.44
C SER A 51 -17.28 9.35 1.32
N ASN A 52 -16.77 9.50 0.11
CA ASN A 52 -17.50 9.66 -1.14
C ASN A 52 -16.92 8.72 -2.23
N GLN A 53 -17.52 8.72 -3.41
CA GLN A 53 -17.11 7.86 -4.52
C GLN A 53 -15.70 8.16 -5.00
N GLU A 54 -15.33 9.43 -5.13
CA GLU A 54 -13.99 9.85 -5.60
C GLU A 54 -12.89 9.41 -4.62
N ASP A 55 -13.11 9.59 -3.32
CA ASP A 55 -12.19 9.11 -2.28
C ASP A 55 -11.98 7.59 -2.38
N ALA A 56 -13.07 6.85 -2.63
CA ALA A 56 -13.03 5.41 -2.74
C ALA A 56 -12.34 4.96 -4.05
N ILE A 57 -12.51 5.68 -5.16
CA ILE A 57 -11.75 5.45 -6.40
C ILE A 57 -10.25 5.65 -6.14
N VAL A 58 -9.87 6.75 -5.50
CA VAL A 58 -8.47 7.03 -5.16
C VAL A 58 -7.88 5.94 -4.26
N ASP A 59 -8.65 5.43 -3.29
CA ASP A 59 -8.22 4.32 -2.44
C ASP A 59 -8.05 3.01 -3.24
N ALA A 60 -8.99 2.68 -4.12
CA ALA A 60 -8.91 1.51 -5.00
C ALA A 60 -7.68 1.56 -5.93
N GLU A 61 -7.40 2.72 -6.52
CA GLU A 61 -6.20 2.93 -7.35
C GLU A 61 -4.92 2.67 -6.54
N LYS A 62 -4.83 3.25 -5.33
CA LYS A 62 -3.67 3.04 -4.45
C LYS A 62 -3.52 1.58 -4.06
N ASN A 63 -4.62 0.90 -3.78
CA ASN A 63 -4.67 -0.52 -3.46
C ASN A 63 -4.13 -1.38 -4.62
N ALA A 64 -4.55 -1.09 -5.85
CA ALA A 64 -4.04 -1.72 -7.07
C ALA A 64 -2.50 -1.59 -7.18
N PHE A 65 -1.96 -0.37 -7.00
CA PHE A 65 -0.50 -0.17 -7.02
C PHE A 65 0.21 -0.88 -5.86
N ASN A 66 -0.32 -0.83 -4.64
CA ASN A 66 0.29 -1.51 -3.49
C ASN A 66 0.39 -3.02 -3.73
N VAL A 67 -0.63 -3.63 -4.35
CA VAL A 67 -0.60 -5.05 -4.70
C VAL A 67 0.48 -5.33 -5.75
N ILE A 68 0.55 -4.56 -6.84
CA ILE A 68 1.61 -4.70 -7.86
C ILE A 68 3.01 -4.57 -7.24
N PHE A 69 3.21 -3.59 -6.35
CA PHE A 69 4.51 -3.28 -5.80
C PHE A 69 5.00 -4.28 -4.77
N PHE A 70 4.11 -4.73 -3.88
CA PHE A 70 4.52 -5.40 -2.65
C PHE A 70 3.94 -6.81 -2.45
N ARG A 71 3.00 -7.24 -3.29
CA ARG A 71 2.36 -8.56 -3.12
C ARG A 71 2.47 -9.41 -4.38
N GLY A 72 2.39 -8.77 -5.55
CA GLY A 72 2.08 -9.45 -6.79
C GLY A 72 0.58 -9.71 -6.90
N LEU A 73 0.13 -9.94 -8.13
CA LEU A 73 -1.27 -10.24 -8.44
C LEU A 73 -1.35 -11.65 -9.05
N PRO A 74 -1.96 -12.61 -8.33
CA PRO A 74 -2.18 -13.96 -8.85
C PRO A 74 -2.88 -13.95 -10.21
N GLU A 75 -2.67 -15.00 -11.00
CA GLU A 75 -3.29 -15.20 -12.33
C GLU A 75 -2.90 -14.18 -13.42
N SER A 76 -2.17 -13.13 -13.07
CA SER A 76 -1.65 -12.13 -14.00
C SER A 76 -0.21 -12.45 -14.48
N GLU A 77 0.33 -11.65 -15.38
CA GLU A 77 1.78 -11.68 -15.70
C GLU A 77 2.63 -11.13 -14.55
N GLN A 78 2.07 -10.28 -13.69
CA GLN A 78 2.74 -9.69 -12.53
C GLN A 78 2.45 -10.51 -11.26
N LYS A 79 2.77 -11.82 -11.27
CA LYS A 79 2.47 -12.74 -10.15
C LYS A 79 3.24 -12.42 -8.88
N ILE A 80 4.42 -11.82 -9.02
CA ILE A 80 5.33 -11.48 -7.93
C ILE A 80 5.32 -9.97 -7.67
N ALA A 81 5.74 -9.54 -6.49
CA ALA A 81 5.94 -8.14 -6.17
C ALA A 81 6.98 -7.51 -7.13
N LEU A 82 6.71 -6.30 -7.65
CA LEU A 82 7.68 -5.58 -8.47
C LEU A 82 8.91 -5.10 -7.70
N ILE A 83 8.72 -4.68 -6.45
CA ILE A 83 9.76 -4.01 -5.66
C ILE A 83 10.26 -4.95 -4.58
N GLY A 84 9.36 -5.39 -3.70
CA GLY A 84 9.71 -6.29 -2.60
C GLY A 84 8.51 -6.49 -1.67
N THR A 85 8.49 -7.57 -0.90
CA THR A 85 7.30 -7.92 -0.10
C THR A 85 7.18 -7.16 1.22
N ASN A 86 8.29 -6.58 1.71
CA ASN A 86 8.29 -5.76 2.92
C ASN A 86 7.91 -4.31 2.57
N GLU A 87 6.60 -4.05 2.50
CA GLU A 87 6.02 -2.74 2.14
C GLU A 87 6.62 -1.59 2.97
N THR A 88 6.78 -1.76 4.28
CA THR A 88 7.32 -0.71 5.16
C THR A 88 8.78 -0.42 4.87
N ALA A 89 9.61 -1.45 4.75
CA ALA A 89 11.04 -1.27 4.47
C ALA A 89 11.26 -0.64 3.10
N GLU A 90 10.54 -1.08 2.07
CA GLU A 90 10.68 -0.53 0.71
C GLU A 90 10.16 0.92 0.62
N LYS A 91 9.09 1.26 1.33
CA LYS A 91 8.57 2.63 1.40
C LYS A 91 9.53 3.57 2.13
N GLU A 92 10.16 3.14 3.23
CA GLU A 92 11.14 3.99 3.92
C GLU A 92 12.44 4.12 3.11
N LYS A 93 12.93 3.04 2.49
CA LYS A 93 14.11 3.06 1.62
C LYS A 93 13.94 4.01 0.43
N ASN A 94 12.74 4.04 -0.17
CA ASN A 94 12.44 4.85 -1.36
C ASN A 94 11.44 5.98 -1.06
N LYS A 95 11.54 6.58 0.13
CA LYS A 95 10.55 7.54 0.67
C LYS A 95 10.25 8.72 -0.25
N ASN A 96 11.28 9.29 -0.86
CA ASN A 96 11.10 10.42 -1.79
C ASN A 96 10.29 10.02 -3.02
N TYR A 97 10.57 8.84 -3.58
CA TYR A 97 9.82 8.30 -4.72
C TYR A 97 8.36 8.08 -4.35
N PHE A 98 8.08 7.37 -3.24
CA PHE A 98 6.70 7.07 -2.86
C PHE A 98 5.90 8.30 -2.39
N ASN A 99 6.56 9.29 -1.79
CA ASN A 99 5.93 10.57 -1.51
C ASN A 99 5.44 11.23 -2.79
N LYS A 100 6.31 11.37 -3.82
CA LYS A 100 5.90 11.92 -5.12
C LYS A 100 4.85 11.04 -5.80
N PHE A 101 5.02 9.72 -5.71
CA PHE A 101 4.12 8.75 -6.31
C PHE A 101 2.68 8.93 -5.80
N TYR A 102 2.49 8.95 -4.47
CA TYR A 102 1.16 8.98 -3.86
C TYR A 102 0.64 10.38 -3.48
N LYS A 103 1.49 11.26 -2.93
CA LYS A 103 1.06 12.60 -2.46
C LYS A 103 0.87 13.56 -3.63
N ASP A 104 1.83 13.58 -4.55
CA ASP A 104 1.76 14.42 -5.76
C ASP A 104 0.92 13.78 -6.86
N LYS A 105 0.26 12.65 -6.56
CA LYS A 105 -0.62 11.89 -7.45
C LYS A 105 0.05 11.47 -8.77
N ARG A 106 1.39 11.36 -8.82
CA ARG A 106 2.12 10.89 -10.01
C ARG A 106 1.65 9.51 -10.45
N TYR A 107 1.20 8.66 -9.53
CA TYR A 107 0.63 7.36 -9.87
C TYR A 107 -0.47 7.41 -10.95
N LYS A 108 -1.23 8.53 -11.03
CA LYS A 108 -2.30 8.72 -12.01
C LYS A 108 -1.80 8.69 -13.45
N THR A 109 -0.52 8.99 -13.72
CA THR A 109 0.04 8.91 -15.09
C THR A 109 0.11 7.48 -15.62
N PHE A 110 0.04 6.48 -14.74
CA PHE A 110 0.04 5.07 -15.10
C PHE A 110 -1.37 4.46 -15.11
N VAL A 111 -2.37 5.17 -14.58
CA VAL A 111 -3.77 4.73 -14.61
C VAL A 111 -4.35 5.08 -15.98
N MET A 112 -4.77 4.06 -16.71
CA MET A 112 -5.41 4.21 -18.02
C MET A 112 -6.92 4.41 -17.90
N SER A 113 -7.54 3.74 -16.93
CA SER A 113 -8.97 3.91 -16.61
C SER A 113 -9.29 3.40 -15.21
N SER A 114 -10.29 4.02 -14.58
CA SER A 114 -10.85 3.61 -13.29
C SER A 114 -12.37 3.62 -13.43
N ILE A 115 -12.99 2.44 -13.51
CA ILE A 115 -14.42 2.29 -13.79
C ILE A 115 -15.12 1.68 -12.58
N PRO A 116 -16.05 2.39 -11.92
CA PRO A 116 -16.89 1.80 -10.88
C PRO A 116 -17.75 0.68 -11.45
N THR A 117 -17.73 -0.48 -10.78
CA THR A 117 -18.48 -1.68 -11.20
C THR A 117 -19.53 -2.13 -10.20
N SER A 118 -19.55 -1.52 -9.01
CA SER A 118 -20.58 -1.74 -7.99
C SER A 118 -21.14 -0.42 -7.50
N ASP A 119 -22.30 -0.49 -6.86
CA ASP A 119 -22.82 0.62 -6.07
C ASP A 119 -22.01 0.83 -4.78
N LEU A 120 -22.15 2.03 -4.21
CA LEU A 120 -21.56 2.38 -2.92
C LEU A 120 -22.22 1.57 -1.79
N THR A 121 -21.45 0.67 -1.20
CA THR A 121 -21.88 -0.10 -0.03
C THR A 121 -21.45 0.61 1.25
N LYS A 122 -22.41 0.98 2.11
CA LYS A 122 -22.11 1.62 3.41
C LYS A 122 -21.71 0.57 4.44
N HIS A 123 -20.62 0.84 5.15
CA HIS A 123 -20.12 0.04 6.27
C HIS A 123 -20.41 0.72 7.62
N LYS A 124 -20.34 -0.06 8.69
CA LYS A 124 -20.39 0.48 10.06
C LYS A 124 -19.26 1.51 10.25
N GLY A 125 -19.62 2.68 10.78
CA GLY A 125 -18.67 3.80 10.95
C GLY A 125 -18.64 4.80 9.78
N GLY A 126 -19.62 4.77 8.88
CA GLY A 126 -19.84 5.83 7.88
C GLY A 126 -18.94 5.75 6.64
N LYS A 127 -18.04 4.76 6.58
CA LYS A 127 -17.21 4.48 5.40
C LYS A 127 -18.05 3.83 4.30
N LYS A 128 -17.73 4.12 3.05
CA LYS A 128 -18.36 3.50 1.87
C LYS A 128 -17.31 2.72 1.10
N SER A 129 -17.65 1.51 0.65
CA SER A 129 -16.81 0.75 -0.27
C SER A 129 -17.42 0.70 -1.66
N ILE A 130 -16.56 0.55 -2.66
CA ILE A 130 -16.94 0.36 -4.05
C ILE A 130 -15.91 -0.52 -4.75
N ALA A 131 -16.38 -1.38 -5.65
CA ALA A 131 -15.52 -2.15 -6.54
C ALA A 131 -15.19 -1.32 -7.78
N ILE A 132 -13.91 -1.13 -8.07
CA ILE A 132 -13.42 -0.36 -9.23
C ILE A 132 -12.56 -1.27 -10.10
N ASP A 133 -12.81 -1.28 -11.39
CA ASP A 133 -11.92 -1.88 -12.38
C ASP A 133 -10.88 -0.84 -12.78
N VAL A 134 -9.64 -1.08 -12.35
CA VAL A 134 -8.49 -0.21 -12.57
C VAL A 134 -7.60 -0.83 -13.64
N LYS A 135 -7.40 -0.11 -14.74
CA LYS A 135 -6.45 -0.48 -15.80
C LYS A 135 -5.18 0.33 -15.65
N ILE A 136 -4.03 -0.35 -15.61
CA ILE A 136 -2.71 0.24 -15.41
C ILE A 136 -1.81 -0.07 -16.61
N ASN A 137 -1.05 0.93 -17.05
CA ASN A 137 0.05 0.76 -17.99
C ASN A 137 1.27 0.20 -17.26
N LEU A 138 1.41 -1.13 -17.25
CA LEU A 138 2.45 -1.83 -16.50
C LEU A 138 3.84 -1.62 -17.10
N VAL A 139 3.95 -1.47 -18.42
CA VAL A 139 5.23 -1.19 -19.10
C VAL A 139 5.77 0.18 -18.71
N ALA A 140 4.94 1.22 -18.78
CA ALA A 140 5.34 2.56 -18.35
C ALA A 140 5.70 2.60 -16.87
N LEU A 141 4.94 1.89 -16.02
CA LEU A 141 5.22 1.79 -14.59
C LEU A 141 6.57 1.12 -14.30
N ARG A 142 6.88 -0.02 -14.93
CA ARG A 142 8.18 -0.69 -14.75
C ARG A 142 9.34 0.19 -15.20
N LYS A 143 9.20 0.83 -16.37
CA LYS A 143 10.23 1.76 -16.88
C LYS A 143 10.47 2.92 -15.92
N ASP A 144 9.41 3.47 -15.33
CA ASP A 144 9.53 4.52 -14.32
C ASP A 144 10.29 4.04 -13.08
N LEU A 145 9.95 2.86 -12.56
CA LEU A 145 10.66 2.27 -11.42
C LEU A 145 12.15 2.04 -11.71
N GLU A 146 12.49 1.57 -12.91
CA GLU A 146 13.88 1.39 -13.35
C GLU A 146 14.62 2.71 -13.47
N GLN A 147 14.01 3.73 -14.08
CA GLN A 147 14.61 5.05 -14.26
C GLN A 147 14.86 5.77 -12.92
N ASN A 148 14.01 5.51 -11.92
CA ASN A 148 14.16 6.05 -10.57
C ASN A 148 14.99 5.13 -9.65
N ASN A 149 15.64 4.08 -10.19
CA ASN A 149 16.47 3.11 -9.45
C ASN A 149 15.75 2.39 -8.31
N ILE A 150 14.42 2.21 -8.43
CA ILE A 150 13.59 1.48 -7.46
C ILE A 150 13.73 -0.02 -7.67
N ILE A 151 13.79 -0.44 -8.94
CA ILE A 151 14.01 -1.83 -9.36
C ILE A 151 15.21 -1.90 -10.30
N ARG A 152 15.81 -3.09 -10.40
CA ARG A 152 16.92 -3.32 -11.32
C ARG A 152 16.40 -3.39 -12.76
N LYS A 153 17.18 -2.88 -13.70
CA LYS A 153 16.96 -3.12 -15.13
C LYS A 153 17.23 -4.59 -15.43
N PHE A 154 16.35 -5.24 -16.18
CA PHE A 154 16.58 -6.58 -16.71
C PHE A 154 17.17 -6.47 -18.12
N GLY A 155 18.31 -7.12 -18.35
CA GLY A 155 19.05 -7.10 -19.62
C GLY A 155 20.16 -6.02 -19.62
N PHE A 156 21.41 -6.48 -19.73
CA PHE A 156 22.59 -5.66 -20.04
C PHE A 156 22.76 -5.57 -21.55
#